data_AF-A0A3N5XP46-F1
#
_entry.id   AF-A0A3N5XP46-F1
#
_cell.length_a   1.000
_cell.length_b   1.000
_cell.length_c   1.000
_cell.angle_alpha   90.00
_cell.angle_beta   90.00
_cell.angle_gamma   90.00
#
_symmetry.space_group_name_H-M   'P 1'
#
loop_
_entity.id
_entity.type
_entity.pdbx_description
1 polymer ?
#
loop_
_entity_poly.entity_id
_entity_poly.type
_entity_poly.pdbx_seq_one_letter_code
_entity_poly.pdbx_strand_id
1 'polypeptide(L)'
;MRFRPTGWLFSVLLLSLWTVPLFAQIGVFQGIVKDKSTGQPIKDVIVTIEGVDVKRKYELKTDKNGKFIHAGIPLQGTYQITAKKEGYQSDGVRPVRAGFGVDDQRGIINFELVPGQSGKLAFEMTEEEKAKIRKDAEEAKKKQAGVEELKKFFDEGINLAKGGQHEQAIEAFKKAAEKDPDQPAVWANMGSSYAKLKQYDPAIESYNKAITLKPDDSALYQNLGSVYSESGNLEKSKEMYEKAASLSATLDPKTAATQYYNIGVTYINSGKNAEAAEALTKALEIDPSHAESHYQLALTQIGLDKMDDAVKHLKKYLELAPAGENAEVAKQLIDQLSKK
;
A
#
# COMPACT_ATOMS: atom_id res chain seq x y z
N MET A 1 -68.61 16.66 34.93
CA MET A 1 -68.34 17.68 35.98
C MET A 1 -67.19 18.52 35.47
N ARG A 2 -67.51 19.72 34.94
CA ARG A 2 -67.33 21.02 35.60
C ARG A 2 -65.86 21.41 35.76
N PHE A 3 -65.36 22.55 35.28
CA PHE A 3 -65.92 23.65 34.49
C PHE A 3 -64.70 24.52 34.10
N ARG A 4 -64.66 25.04 32.86
CA ARG A 4 -63.84 26.18 32.40
C ARG A 4 -64.27 27.48 33.15
N PRO A 5 -63.95 28.74 32.75
CA PRO A 5 -62.95 29.36 31.84
C PRO A 5 -62.34 30.66 32.44
N THR A 6 -61.49 31.38 31.68
CA THR A 6 -61.58 32.84 31.35
C THR A 6 -60.25 33.24 30.70
N GLY A 7 -60.12 33.90 29.55
CA GLY A 7 -60.99 34.58 28.59
C GLY A 7 -60.01 35.47 27.78
N TRP A 8 -59.75 35.18 26.51
CA TRP A 8 -60.31 35.85 25.31
C TRP A 8 -60.12 37.37 25.24
N LEU A 9 -59.39 37.82 24.21
CA LEU A 9 -59.70 38.92 23.28
C LEU A 9 -58.69 38.82 22.10
N PHE A 10 -59.10 38.32 20.93
CA PHE A 10 -59.49 39.10 19.73
C PHE A 10 -58.36 40.00 19.21
N SER A 11 -57.77 39.68 18.05
CA SER A 11 -58.02 40.36 16.76
C SER A 11 -56.70 40.96 16.27
N VAL A 12 -56.32 41.16 15.00
CA VAL A 12 -56.87 41.00 13.64
C VAL A 12 -55.74 41.51 12.71
N LEU A 13 -55.70 41.01 11.45
CA LEU A 13 -54.98 41.55 10.27
C LEU A 13 -53.43 41.49 10.25
N LEU A 14 -52.85 40.65 9.39
CA LEU A 14 -52.39 40.97 8.02
C LEU A 14 -51.20 41.93 7.96
N LEU A 15 -50.05 41.42 7.53
CA LEU A 15 -49.30 41.94 6.38
C LEU A 15 -48.19 40.95 6.03
N SER A 16 -48.18 40.57 4.76
CA SER A 16 -47.15 39.82 4.03
C SER A 16 -45.76 39.84 4.69
N LEU A 17 -45.30 38.66 5.14
CA LEU A 17 -43.87 38.36 5.15
C LEU A 17 -43.43 38.40 3.69
N TRP A 18 -43.07 39.59 3.20
CA TRP A 18 -42.04 39.67 2.19
C TRP A 18 -40.85 38.97 2.81
N THR A 19 -40.58 37.75 2.33
CA THR A 19 -39.27 37.14 2.42
C THR A 19 -38.28 38.18 1.93
N VAL A 20 -37.66 38.93 2.85
CA VAL A 20 -36.46 39.67 2.51
C VAL A 20 -35.51 38.58 2.02
N PRO A 21 -35.09 38.60 0.74
CA PRO A 21 -34.25 37.54 0.21
C PRO A 21 -33.04 37.41 1.14
N LEU A 22 -32.61 36.18 1.43
CA LEU A 22 -31.29 35.90 1.98
C LEU A 22 -30.30 36.73 1.16
N PHE A 23 -29.93 37.92 1.64
CA PHE A 23 -29.14 38.85 0.86
C PHE A 23 -27.86 38.12 0.48
N ALA A 24 -27.47 38.22 -0.79
CA ALA A 24 -26.16 37.77 -1.22
C ALA A 24 -25.15 38.26 -0.18
N GLN A 25 -24.54 37.31 0.54
CA GLN A 25 -23.53 37.60 1.54
C GLN A 25 -22.35 38.22 0.78
N ILE A 26 -22.34 39.56 0.74
CA ILE A 26 -21.36 40.36 0.03
C ILE A 26 -20.22 40.72 0.98
N GLY A 27 -19.01 40.38 0.57
CA GLY A 27 -17.78 40.70 1.24
C GLY A 27 -17.13 41.95 0.67
N VAL A 28 -16.12 42.41 1.39
CA VAL A 28 -15.33 43.60 1.08
C VAL A 28 -13.85 43.22 1.09
N PHE A 29 -13.10 43.75 0.12
CA PHE A 29 -11.66 43.89 0.22
C PHE A 29 -11.28 45.36 0.27
N GLN A 30 -10.35 45.71 1.14
CA GLN A 30 -9.82 47.05 1.26
C GLN A 30 -8.36 46.99 1.69
N GLY A 31 -7.66 48.11 1.57
CA GLY A 31 -6.32 48.24 2.10
C GLY A 31 -5.60 49.46 1.58
N ILE A 32 -4.31 49.52 1.89
CA ILE A 32 -3.42 50.61 1.49
C ILE A 32 -2.23 50.00 0.75
N VAL A 33 -1.84 50.66 -0.34
CA VAL A 33 -0.59 50.41 -1.04
C VAL A 33 0.40 51.53 -0.73
N LYS A 34 1.57 51.17 -0.22
CA LYS A 34 2.66 52.10 0.12
C LYS A 34 3.94 51.75 -0.62
N ASP A 35 4.78 52.75 -0.78
CA ASP A 35 6.17 52.58 -1.18
C ASP A 35 6.95 52.02 0.01
N LYS A 36 7.64 50.89 -0.19
CA LYS A 36 8.39 50.21 0.87
C LYS A 36 9.57 51.04 1.38
N SER A 37 10.17 51.86 0.53
CA SER A 37 11.35 52.66 0.85
C SER A 37 11.00 53.95 1.59
N THR A 38 9.91 54.61 1.23
CA THR A 38 9.53 55.91 1.81
C THR A 38 8.36 55.81 2.80
N GLY A 39 7.63 54.69 2.81
CA GLY A 39 6.39 54.53 3.56
C GLY A 39 5.23 55.39 3.04
N GLN A 40 5.42 56.13 1.95
CA GLN A 40 4.41 57.03 1.40
C GLN A 40 3.34 56.23 0.62
N PRO A 41 2.07 56.64 0.68
CA PRO A 41 1.04 55.98 -0.11
C PRO A 41 1.23 56.17 -1.61
N ILE A 42 0.92 55.13 -2.39
CA ILE A 42 1.08 55.17 -3.85
C ILE A 42 -0.28 55.32 -4.52
N LYS A 43 -0.45 56.41 -5.28
CA LYS A 43 -1.65 56.69 -6.07
C LYS A 43 -1.67 55.89 -7.38
N ASP A 44 -2.87 55.57 -7.86
CA ASP A 44 -3.12 55.00 -9.19
C ASP A 44 -2.41 53.63 -9.37
N VAL A 45 -2.26 52.85 -8.29
CA VAL A 45 -1.84 51.45 -8.33
C VAL A 45 -3.03 50.61 -8.77
N ILE A 46 -2.84 49.74 -9.77
CA ILE A 46 -3.86 48.81 -10.21
C ILE A 46 -3.90 47.66 -9.22
N VAL A 47 -5.00 47.54 -8.49
CA VAL A 47 -5.32 46.40 -7.63
C VAL A 47 -6.27 45.49 -8.40
N THR A 48 -5.84 44.27 -8.69
CA THR A 48 -6.65 43.24 -9.34
C THR A 48 -7.07 42.22 -8.30
N ILE A 49 -8.38 42.01 -8.15
CA ILE A 49 -8.99 40.96 -7.34
C ILE A 49 -9.54 39.90 -8.29
N GLU A 50 -8.96 38.70 -8.26
CA GLU A 50 -9.33 37.59 -9.14
C GLU A 50 -9.80 36.40 -8.30
N GLY A 51 -11.01 35.93 -8.57
CA GLY A 51 -11.59 34.77 -7.89
C GLY A 51 -11.04 33.47 -8.48
N VAL A 52 -10.35 32.69 -7.64
CA VAL A 52 -9.74 31.41 -8.02
C VAL A 52 -10.83 30.37 -8.34
N ASP A 53 -11.88 30.32 -7.50
CA ASP A 53 -12.96 29.33 -7.63
C ASP A 53 -14.22 29.90 -8.31
N VAL A 54 -14.31 31.24 -8.43
CA VAL A 54 -15.56 31.93 -8.82
C VAL A 54 -15.49 32.64 -10.18
N LYS A 55 -14.40 32.50 -10.94
CA LYS A 55 -14.19 33.08 -12.29
C LYS A 55 -14.67 34.54 -12.43
N ARG A 56 -14.34 35.39 -11.46
CA ARG A 56 -14.61 36.84 -11.50
C ARG A 56 -13.32 37.61 -11.35
N LYS A 57 -13.21 38.73 -12.05
CA LYS A 57 -12.05 39.61 -12.00
C LYS A 57 -12.51 41.05 -11.84
N TYR A 58 -11.93 41.74 -10.87
CA TYR A 58 -12.20 43.14 -10.58
C TYR A 58 -10.88 43.90 -10.61
N GLU A 59 -10.87 45.06 -11.26
CA GLU A 59 -9.71 45.94 -11.30
C GLU A 59 -10.11 47.32 -10.81
N LEU A 60 -9.34 47.84 -9.87
CA LEU A 60 -9.55 49.16 -9.31
C LEU A 60 -8.21 49.86 -9.11
N LYS A 61 -8.25 51.19 -8.98
CA LYS A 61 -7.08 52.02 -8.73
C LYS A 61 -7.08 52.53 -7.30
N THR A 62 -5.91 52.61 -6.69
CA THR A 62 -5.76 53.30 -5.41
C THR A 62 -6.01 54.80 -5.54
N ASP A 63 -6.58 55.40 -4.49
CA ASP A 63 -6.79 56.84 -4.40
C ASP A 63 -5.47 57.60 -4.13
N LYS A 64 -5.55 58.93 -3.95
CA LYS A 64 -4.39 59.79 -3.64
C LYS A 64 -3.68 59.44 -2.32
N ASN A 65 -4.35 58.69 -1.43
CA ASN A 65 -3.82 58.22 -0.15
C ASN A 65 -3.44 56.73 -0.22
N GLY A 66 -3.30 56.16 -1.42
CA GLY A 66 -2.94 54.76 -1.63
C GLY A 66 -4.02 53.77 -1.20
N LYS A 67 -5.23 54.22 -0.86
CA LYS A 67 -6.33 53.37 -0.38
C LYS A 67 -7.09 52.76 -1.55
N PHE A 68 -7.52 51.52 -1.38
CA PHE A 68 -8.48 50.87 -2.25
C PHE A 68 -9.59 50.23 -1.43
N ILE A 69 -10.78 50.13 -2.01
CA ILE A 69 -11.92 49.41 -1.44
C ILE A 69 -12.78 48.86 -2.58
N HIS A 70 -13.16 47.60 -2.47
CA HIS A 70 -14.10 46.97 -3.38
C HIS A 70 -15.11 46.15 -2.58
N ALA A 71 -16.39 46.48 -2.76
CA ALA A 71 -17.52 45.83 -2.12
C ALA A 71 -18.39 45.10 -3.16
N GLY A 72 -19.18 44.12 -2.72
CA GLY A 72 -20.03 43.32 -3.61
C GLY A 72 -19.37 42.03 -4.09
N ILE A 73 -18.39 41.53 -3.32
CA ILE A 73 -17.64 40.32 -3.65
C ILE A 73 -18.34 39.12 -3.00
N PRO A 74 -18.54 37.99 -3.69
CA PRO A 74 -19.09 36.80 -3.02
C PRO A 74 -18.27 36.38 -1.80
N LEU A 75 -18.92 36.17 -0.63
CA LEU A 75 -18.21 35.66 0.55
C LEU A 75 -17.76 34.19 0.39
N GLN A 76 -18.43 33.46 -0.50
CA GLN A 76 -18.06 32.09 -0.88
C GLN A 76 -17.03 32.14 -2.01
N GLY A 77 -15.76 31.91 -1.69
CA GLY A 77 -14.70 31.79 -2.68
C GLY A 77 -13.32 32.11 -2.10
N THR A 78 -12.27 31.64 -2.79
CA THR A 78 -10.91 32.13 -2.57
C THR A 78 -10.51 33.10 -3.67
N TYR A 79 -9.76 34.12 -3.28
CA TYR A 79 -9.32 35.21 -4.16
C TYR A 79 -7.80 35.33 -4.14
N GLN A 80 -7.27 35.77 -5.27
CA GLN A 80 -5.92 36.28 -5.42
C GLN A 80 -6.02 37.79 -5.62
N ILE A 81 -5.25 38.56 -4.84
CA ILE A 81 -5.21 40.02 -4.96
C ILE A 81 -3.80 40.43 -5.31
N THR A 82 -3.65 41.21 -6.38
CA THR A 82 -2.35 41.69 -6.86
C THR A 82 -2.36 43.21 -6.99
N ALA A 83 -1.23 43.84 -6.68
CA ALA A 83 -1.01 45.26 -6.82
C ALA A 83 0.11 45.50 -7.85
N LYS A 84 -0.19 46.31 -8.88
CA LYS A 84 0.73 46.61 -9.99
C LYS A 84 0.80 48.09 -10.29
N LYS A 85 2.01 48.62 -10.42
CA LYS A 85 2.28 50.00 -10.83
C LYS A 85 3.55 50.05 -11.67
N GLU A 86 3.52 50.76 -12.78
CA GLU A 86 4.72 51.00 -13.59
C GLU A 86 5.82 51.67 -12.74
N GLY A 87 7.06 51.19 -12.88
CA GLY A 87 8.18 51.62 -12.04
C GLY A 87 8.27 50.95 -10.66
N TYR A 88 7.34 50.05 -10.32
CA TYR A 88 7.35 49.28 -9.06
C TYR A 88 7.30 47.77 -9.30
N GLN A 89 7.92 47.01 -8.39
CA GLN A 89 7.79 45.57 -8.32
C GLN A 89 6.33 45.24 -7.96
N SER A 90 5.70 44.34 -8.71
CA SER A 90 4.35 43.91 -8.38
C SER A 90 4.34 43.01 -7.15
N ASP A 91 3.28 43.08 -6.37
CA ASP A 91 3.09 42.25 -5.19
C ASP A 91 1.70 41.59 -5.21
N GLY A 92 1.53 40.52 -4.44
CA GLY A 92 0.27 39.78 -4.41
C GLY A 92 0.16 38.80 -3.25
N VAL A 93 -1.07 38.55 -2.81
CA VAL A 93 -1.37 37.61 -1.71
C VAL A 93 -2.30 36.50 -2.22
N ARG A 94 -2.00 35.26 -1.85
CA ARG A 94 -2.82 34.08 -2.17
C ARG A 94 -2.68 32.98 -1.11
N PRO A 95 -3.76 32.22 -0.80
CA PRO A 95 -5.17 32.51 -1.05
C PRO A 95 -5.79 33.41 0.06
N VAL A 96 -6.69 34.34 -0.30
CA VAL A 96 -7.42 35.18 0.67
C VAL A 96 -8.94 35.03 0.55
N ARG A 97 -9.66 35.25 1.66
CA ARG A 97 -11.13 35.21 1.72
C ARG A 97 -11.67 36.62 1.97
N ALA A 98 -12.82 36.93 1.37
CA ALA A 98 -13.45 38.23 1.55
C ALA A 98 -13.89 38.44 3.02
N GLY A 99 -13.75 39.67 3.52
CA GLY A 99 -14.19 40.05 4.87
C GLY A 99 -15.68 40.40 4.93
N PHE A 100 -16.32 40.17 6.07
CA PHE A 100 -17.69 40.59 6.35
C PHE A 100 -17.72 42.08 6.69
N GLY A 101 -17.94 42.91 5.69
CA GLY A 101 -17.94 44.37 5.85
C GLY A 101 -16.55 44.97 6.02
N VAL A 102 -16.50 46.27 6.33
CA VAL A 102 -15.26 47.07 6.38
C VAL A 102 -14.44 46.91 7.65
N ASP A 103 -14.99 46.32 8.71
CA ASP A 103 -14.28 46.15 9.98
C ASP A 103 -13.62 44.77 10.12
N ASP A 104 -13.89 43.85 9.19
CA ASP A 104 -13.34 42.49 9.22
C ASP A 104 -11.90 42.47 8.71
N GLN A 105 -10.98 42.09 9.60
CA GLN A 105 -9.55 42.00 9.32
C GLN A 105 -9.21 41.07 8.14
N ARG A 106 -10.06 40.07 7.83
CA ARG A 106 -9.86 39.18 6.68
C ARG A 106 -9.93 39.91 5.33
N GLY A 107 -10.70 41.00 5.27
CA GLY A 107 -10.85 41.83 4.07
C GLY A 107 -9.76 42.89 3.93
N ILE A 108 -8.85 43.04 4.89
CA ILE A 108 -7.82 44.09 4.91
C ILE A 108 -6.51 43.55 4.33
N ILE A 109 -6.12 44.03 3.16
CA ILE A 109 -4.97 43.57 2.40
C ILE A 109 -4.09 44.76 2.04
N ASN A 110 -2.96 44.90 2.71
CA ASN A 110 -2.01 45.99 2.49
C ASN A 110 -0.83 45.50 1.64
N PHE A 111 -0.31 46.38 0.79
CA PHE A 111 0.83 46.10 -0.08
C PHE A 111 1.95 47.12 0.16
N GLU A 112 3.19 46.65 0.14
CA GLU A 112 4.39 47.50 0.19
C GLU A 112 5.22 47.25 -1.07
N LEU A 113 5.11 48.16 -2.05
CA LEU A 113 5.76 47.98 -3.34
C LEU A 113 7.18 48.56 -3.33
N VAL A 114 8.10 47.87 -4.00
CA VAL A 114 9.50 48.26 -4.12
C VAL A 114 9.72 49.05 -5.42
N PRO A 115 10.27 50.29 -5.39
CA PRO A 115 10.60 51.05 -6.59
C PRO A 115 11.72 50.41 -7.43
N GLY A 116 11.70 50.63 -8.75
CA GLY A 116 12.84 50.36 -9.63
C GLY A 116 12.91 48.98 -10.28
N GLN A 117 11.90 48.13 -10.13
CA GLN A 117 11.80 46.85 -10.83
C GLN A 117 10.45 46.73 -11.53
N SER A 118 10.43 46.62 -12.85
CA SER A 118 9.17 46.43 -13.59
C SER A 118 8.60 45.01 -13.38
N GLY A 119 7.49 44.91 -12.64
CA GLY A 119 6.41 43.96 -12.93
C GLY A 119 6.62 42.45 -12.72
N LYS A 120 7.54 41.99 -11.86
CA LYS A 120 7.56 40.59 -11.40
C LYS A 120 6.90 40.45 -10.03
N LEU A 121 5.97 39.50 -9.87
CA LEU A 121 5.38 39.19 -8.57
C LEU A 121 6.43 38.49 -7.70
N ALA A 122 6.47 38.78 -6.39
CA ALA A 122 7.46 38.19 -5.47
C ALA A 122 7.39 36.64 -5.39
N PHE A 123 6.31 36.02 -5.88
CA PHE A 123 6.08 34.58 -5.95
C PHE A 123 6.09 34.01 -7.38
N GLU A 124 6.44 34.81 -8.39
CA GLU A 124 6.65 34.30 -9.74
C GLU A 124 7.90 33.43 -9.76
N MET A 125 7.68 32.12 -9.81
CA MET A 125 8.73 31.13 -9.99
C MET A 125 9.58 31.48 -11.21
N THR A 126 10.89 31.33 -11.07
CA THR A 126 11.81 31.45 -12.20
C THR A 126 11.53 30.35 -13.23
N GLU A 127 11.95 30.57 -14.48
CA GLU A 127 11.81 29.53 -15.51
C GLU A 127 12.59 28.26 -15.16
N GLU A 128 13.69 28.40 -14.41
CA GLU A 128 14.48 27.28 -13.88
C GLU A 128 13.71 26.45 -12.85
N GLU A 129 13.02 27.11 -11.89
CA GLU A 129 12.20 26.43 -10.90
C GLU A 129 11.02 25.71 -11.55
N LYS A 130 10.37 26.33 -12.55
CA LYS A 130 9.29 25.68 -13.32
C LYS A 130 9.80 24.48 -14.11
N ALA A 131 10.96 24.60 -14.74
CA ALA A 131 11.57 23.49 -15.48
C ALA A 131 11.90 22.31 -14.57
N LYS A 132 12.40 22.57 -13.36
CA LYS A 132 12.65 21.55 -12.35
C LYS A 132 11.37 20.83 -11.92
N ILE A 133 10.30 21.56 -11.57
CA ILE A 133 9.02 20.94 -11.20
C ILE A 133 8.45 20.07 -12.33
N ARG A 134 8.54 20.53 -13.58
CA ARG A 134 8.09 19.73 -14.74
C ARG A 134 8.87 18.43 -14.86
N LYS A 135 10.20 18.50 -14.74
CA LYS A 135 11.07 17.32 -14.78
C LYS A 135 10.72 16.34 -13.65
N ASP A 136 10.61 16.83 -12.41
CA ASP A 136 10.27 16.00 -11.26
C ASP A 136 8.88 15.36 -11.40
N ALA A 137 7.90 16.10 -11.94
CA ALA A 137 6.56 15.59 -12.21
C ALA A 137 6.53 14.52 -13.33
N GLU A 138 7.32 14.70 -14.39
CA GLU A 138 7.47 13.70 -15.45
C GLU A 138 8.15 12.42 -14.94
N GLU A 139 9.20 12.55 -14.12
CA GLU A 139 9.85 11.41 -13.48
C GLU A 139 8.91 10.66 -12.54
N ALA A 140 8.12 11.38 -11.72
CA ALA A 140 7.11 10.78 -10.86
C ALA A 140 6.04 10.03 -11.66
N LYS A 141 5.57 10.60 -12.77
CA LYS A 141 4.59 9.96 -13.65
C LYS A 141 5.14 8.70 -14.30
N LYS A 142 6.40 8.71 -14.75
CA LYS A 142 7.08 7.52 -15.31
C LYS A 142 7.21 6.42 -14.26
N LYS A 143 7.63 6.76 -13.03
CA LYS A 143 7.68 5.80 -11.91
C LYS A 143 6.31 5.19 -11.62
N GLN A 144 5.27 6.02 -11.57
CA GLN A 144 3.90 5.55 -11.34
C GLN A 144 3.41 4.62 -12.45
N ALA A 145 3.68 4.94 -13.72
CA ALA A 145 3.35 4.07 -14.85
C ALA A 145 4.08 2.72 -14.77
N GLY A 146 5.37 2.73 -14.39
CA GLY A 146 6.15 1.50 -14.19
C GLY A 146 5.55 0.60 -13.10
N VAL A 147 5.10 1.18 -11.98
CA VAL A 147 4.42 0.44 -10.89
C VAL A 147 3.10 -0.16 -11.36
N GLU A 148 2.31 0.58 -12.14
CA GLU A 148 1.04 0.09 -12.67
C GLU A 148 1.23 -1.05 -13.69
N GLU A 149 2.21 -0.92 -14.59
CA GLU A 149 2.59 -1.99 -15.52
C GLU A 149 3.12 -3.22 -14.79
N LEU A 150 3.97 -3.04 -13.76
CA LEU A 150 4.43 -4.14 -12.92
C LEU A 150 3.27 -4.89 -12.31
N LYS A 151 2.35 -4.17 -11.66
CA LYS A 151 1.20 -4.76 -10.99
C LYS A 151 0.34 -5.53 -12.00
N LYS A 152 0.10 -4.95 -13.17
CA LYS A 152 -0.65 -5.61 -14.25
C LYS A 152 -0.01 -6.94 -14.66
N PHE A 153 1.29 -6.94 -14.97
CA PHE A 153 1.98 -8.17 -15.39
C PHE A 153 2.09 -9.20 -14.27
N PHE A 154 2.27 -8.76 -13.02
CA PHE A 154 2.28 -9.64 -11.87
C PHE A 154 0.92 -10.32 -11.66
N ASP A 155 -0.18 -9.55 -11.68
CA ASP A 155 -1.54 -10.07 -11.55
C ASP A 155 -1.89 -11.04 -12.70
N GLU A 156 -1.47 -10.71 -13.93
CA GLU A 156 -1.59 -11.60 -15.10
C GLU A 156 -0.85 -12.92 -14.88
N GLY A 157 0.41 -12.87 -14.45
CA GLY A 157 1.22 -14.06 -14.17
C GLY A 157 0.62 -14.95 -13.08
N ILE A 158 0.10 -14.37 -12.00
CA ILE A 158 -0.58 -15.12 -10.94
C ILE A 158 -1.82 -15.85 -11.48
N ASN A 159 -2.63 -15.18 -12.31
CA ASN A 159 -3.84 -15.79 -12.87
C ASN A 159 -3.51 -16.93 -13.84
N LEU A 160 -2.50 -16.75 -14.70
CA LEU A 160 -2.01 -17.78 -15.60
C LEU A 160 -1.47 -18.99 -14.84
N ALA A 161 -0.67 -18.76 -13.78
CA ALA A 161 -0.13 -19.83 -12.93
C ALA A 161 -1.24 -20.62 -12.22
N LYS A 162 -2.28 -19.95 -11.71
CA LYS A 162 -3.46 -20.62 -11.12
C LYS A 162 -4.24 -21.45 -12.14
N GLY A 163 -4.25 -21.02 -13.41
CA GLY A 163 -4.83 -21.77 -14.53
C GLY A 163 -3.95 -22.90 -15.06
N GLY A 164 -2.76 -23.12 -14.49
CA GLY A 164 -1.80 -24.13 -14.95
C GLY A 164 -1.00 -23.74 -16.19
N GLN A 165 -1.15 -22.51 -16.70
CA GLN A 165 -0.47 -21.99 -17.88
C GLN A 165 0.91 -21.42 -17.49
N HIS A 166 1.79 -22.29 -16.98
CA HIS A 166 3.04 -21.88 -16.34
C HIS A 166 4.03 -21.21 -17.30
N GLU A 167 4.09 -21.60 -18.58
CA GLU A 167 4.95 -20.95 -19.57
C GLU A 167 4.54 -19.48 -19.80
N GLN A 168 3.24 -19.22 -19.91
CA GLN A 168 2.72 -17.87 -20.08
C GLN A 168 2.88 -17.04 -18.81
N ALA A 169 2.70 -17.68 -17.64
CA ALA A 169 2.93 -17.04 -16.35
C ALA A 169 4.39 -16.56 -16.21
N ILE A 170 5.36 -17.37 -16.62
CA ILE A 170 6.78 -17.00 -16.63
C ILE A 170 7.02 -15.76 -17.50
N GLU A 171 6.45 -15.69 -18.70
CA GLU A 171 6.60 -14.52 -19.58
C GLU A 171 5.97 -13.26 -18.98
N ALA A 172 4.84 -13.38 -18.28
CA ALA A 172 4.25 -12.26 -17.54
C ALA A 172 5.14 -11.83 -16.36
N PHE A 173 5.69 -12.77 -15.58
CA PHE A 173 6.59 -12.44 -14.48
C PHE A 173 7.91 -11.82 -14.95
N LYS A 174 8.47 -12.24 -16.10
CA LYS A 174 9.63 -11.57 -16.71
C LYS A 174 9.34 -10.11 -17.02
N LYS A 175 8.19 -9.81 -17.64
CA LYS A 175 7.76 -8.42 -17.89
C LYS A 175 7.57 -7.63 -16.60
N ALA A 176 7.07 -8.25 -15.53
CA ALA A 176 6.99 -7.61 -14.22
C ALA A 176 8.39 -7.30 -13.64
N ALA A 177 9.33 -8.24 -13.74
CA ALA A 177 10.71 -8.08 -13.28
C ALA A 177 11.50 -7.03 -14.10
N GLU A 178 11.17 -6.85 -15.39
CA GLU A 178 11.71 -5.75 -16.21
C GLU A 178 11.28 -4.36 -15.72
N LYS A 179 10.09 -4.25 -15.10
CA LYS A 179 9.59 -2.98 -14.55
C LYS A 179 10.21 -2.65 -13.20
N ASP A 180 10.38 -3.66 -12.35
CA ASP A 180 11.09 -3.55 -11.08
C ASP A 180 11.76 -4.89 -10.74
N PRO A 181 13.10 -4.99 -10.87
CA PRO A 181 13.83 -6.22 -10.59
C PRO A 181 13.95 -6.51 -9.09
N ASP A 182 13.59 -5.58 -8.21
CA ASP A 182 13.77 -5.68 -6.76
C ASP A 182 12.49 -6.14 -6.04
N GLN A 183 11.60 -6.84 -6.74
CA GLN A 183 10.38 -7.41 -6.18
C GLN A 183 10.51 -8.92 -5.90
N PRO A 184 10.77 -9.36 -4.64
CA PRO A 184 10.98 -10.77 -4.32
C PRO A 184 9.81 -11.67 -4.74
N ALA A 185 8.57 -11.16 -4.63
CA ALA A 185 7.37 -11.92 -4.96
C ALA A 185 7.31 -12.29 -6.45
N VAL A 186 7.79 -11.43 -7.35
CA VAL A 186 7.83 -11.72 -8.80
C VAL A 186 8.75 -12.91 -9.05
N TRP A 187 9.97 -12.87 -8.51
CA TRP A 187 10.95 -13.93 -8.63
C TRP A 187 10.48 -15.24 -7.98
N ALA A 188 9.85 -15.19 -6.81
CA ALA A 188 9.33 -16.38 -6.14
C ALA A 188 8.22 -17.09 -6.95
N ASN A 189 7.29 -16.32 -7.53
CA ASN A 189 6.21 -16.90 -8.35
C ASN A 189 6.72 -17.41 -9.72
N MET A 190 7.73 -16.74 -10.28
CA MET A 190 8.43 -17.24 -11.46
C MET A 190 9.15 -18.55 -11.17
N GLY A 191 9.88 -18.63 -10.05
CA GLY A 191 10.53 -19.86 -9.59
C GLY A 191 9.54 -21.01 -9.37
N SER A 192 8.37 -20.73 -8.79
CA SER A 192 7.29 -21.71 -8.64
C SER A 192 6.78 -22.24 -9.98
N SER A 193 6.59 -21.35 -10.96
CA SER A 193 6.13 -21.74 -12.30
C SER A 193 7.18 -22.58 -13.03
N TYR A 194 8.47 -22.22 -12.94
CA TYR A 194 9.57 -23.04 -13.45
C TYR A 194 9.60 -24.43 -12.80
N ALA A 195 9.41 -24.51 -11.48
CA ALA A 195 9.37 -25.78 -10.75
C ALA A 195 8.22 -26.68 -11.21
N LYS A 196 7.02 -26.12 -11.44
CA LYS A 196 5.86 -26.86 -11.97
C LYS A 196 6.11 -27.44 -13.37
N LEU A 197 6.94 -26.78 -14.17
CA LEU A 197 7.41 -27.28 -15.47
C LEU A 197 8.62 -28.22 -15.36
N LYS A 198 9.07 -28.55 -14.14
CA LYS A 198 10.29 -29.32 -13.85
C LYS A 198 11.57 -28.70 -14.44
N GLN A 199 11.54 -27.40 -14.68
CA GLN A 199 12.70 -26.61 -15.09
C GLN A 199 13.45 -26.15 -13.84
N TYR A 200 14.21 -27.07 -13.23
CA TYR A 200 14.75 -26.86 -11.89
C TYR A 200 15.84 -25.78 -11.82
N ASP A 201 16.75 -25.70 -12.80
CA ASP A 201 17.82 -24.69 -12.81
C ASP A 201 17.28 -23.24 -12.80
N PRO A 202 16.37 -22.84 -13.71
CA PRO A 202 15.79 -21.49 -13.66
C PRO A 202 14.87 -21.28 -12.45
N ALA A 203 14.28 -22.34 -11.89
CA ALA A 203 13.54 -22.25 -10.63
C ALA A 203 14.48 -21.88 -9.47
N ILE A 204 15.62 -22.57 -9.37
CA ILE A 204 16.66 -22.31 -8.36
C ILE A 204 17.20 -20.89 -8.49
N GLU A 205 17.52 -20.44 -9.71
CA GLU A 205 17.98 -19.07 -9.95
C GLU A 205 16.95 -18.02 -9.49
N SER A 206 15.69 -18.22 -9.86
CA SER A 206 14.59 -17.32 -9.49
C SER A 206 14.38 -17.27 -7.97
N TYR A 207 14.39 -18.41 -7.28
CA TYR A 207 14.28 -18.44 -5.82
C TYR A 207 15.50 -17.82 -5.13
N ASN A 208 16.73 -18.05 -5.61
CA ASN A 208 17.92 -17.41 -5.06
C ASN A 208 17.88 -15.88 -5.22
N LYS A 209 17.35 -15.38 -6.34
CA LYS A 209 17.13 -13.94 -6.52
C LYS A 209 16.09 -13.41 -5.53
N ALA A 210 14.98 -14.12 -5.32
CA ALA A 210 13.98 -13.76 -4.31
C ALA A 210 14.58 -13.74 -2.89
N ILE A 211 15.39 -14.75 -2.53
CA ILE A 211 16.07 -14.86 -1.23
C ILE A 211 17.06 -13.72 -1.03
N THR A 212 17.80 -13.34 -2.08
CA THR A 212 18.73 -12.20 -2.01
C THR A 212 18.00 -10.90 -1.66
N LEU A 213 16.79 -10.73 -2.18
CA LEU A 213 15.95 -9.55 -1.91
C LEU A 213 15.23 -9.62 -0.57
N LYS A 214 14.87 -10.83 -0.10
CA LYS A 214 14.14 -11.05 1.16
C LYS A 214 14.66 -12.30 1.91
N PRO A 215 15.81 -12.19 2.61
CA PRO A 215 16.51 -13.34 3.20
C PRO A 215 15.87 -13.87 4.49
N ASP A 216 14.86 -13.20 5.02
CA ASP A 216 14.13 -13.58 6.24
C ASP A 216 12.80 -14.31 5.94
N ASP A 217 12.45 -14.52 4.67
CA ASP A 217 11.23 -15.19 4.28
C ASP A 217 11.40 -16.72 4.24
N SER A 218 10.96 -17.38 5.32
CA SER A 218 11.03 -18.84 5.46
C SER A 218 10.37 -19.61 4.30
N ALA A 219 9.33 -19.05 3.67
CA ALA A 219 8.62 -19.72 2.57
C ALA A 219 9.49 -19.85 1.32
N LEU A 220 10.41 -18.91 1.08
CA LEU A 220 11.34 -18.98 -0.05
C LEU A 220 12.31 -20.16 0.10
N TYR A 221 12.83 -20.37 1.31
CA TYR A 221 13.71 -21.50 1.61
C TYR A 221 12.96 -22.83 1.55
N GLN A 222 11.72 -22.89 2.07
CA GLN A 222 10.89 -24.09 1.94
C GLN A 222 10.66 -24.45 0.47
N ASN A 223 10.29 -23.48 -0.37
CA ASN A 223 10.03 -23.72 -1.79
C ASN A 223 11.31 -24.13 -2.53
N LEU A 224 12.45 -23.50 -2.25
CA LEU A 224 13.73 -23.91 -2.82
C LEU A 224 14.16 -25.31 -2.35
N GLY A 225 13.90 -25.65 -1.08
CA GLY A 225 14.09 -27.00 -0.54
C GLY A 225 13.27 -28.06 -1.29
N SER A 226 12.02 -27.74 -1.64
CA SER A 226 11.17 -28.58 -2.49
C SER A 226 11.75 -28.76 -3.89
N VAL A 227 12.24 -27.69 -4.52
CA VAL A 227 12.89 -27.77 -5.84
C VAL A 227 14.15 -28.64 -5.80
N TYR A 228 14.97 -28.50 -4.76
CA TYR A 228 16.13 -29.37 -4.57
C TYR A 228 15.74 -30.84 -4.32
N SER A 229 14.64 -31.08 -3.59
CA SER A 229 14.11 -32.44 -3.40
C SER A 229 13.70 -33.05 -4.75
N GLU A 230 12.92 -32.32 -5.54
CA GLU A 230 12.40 -32.80 -6.83
C GLU A 230 13.50 -32.97 -7.89
N SER A 231 14.59 -32.21 -7.81
CA SER A 231 15.78 -32.39 -8.65
C SER A 231 16.76 -33.44 -8.14
N GLY A 232 16.49 -34.06 -6.98
CA GLY A 232 17.32 -35.11 -6.38
C GLY A 232 18.57 -34.60 -5.63
N ASN A 233 18.69 -33.29 -5.42
CA ASN A 233 19.79 -32.71 -4.65
C ASN A 233 19.47 -32.71 -3.14
N LEU A 234 19.55 -33.88 -2.52
CA LEU A 234 19.04 -34.14 -1.18
C LEU A 234 19.71 -33.29 -0.09
N GLU A 235 21.03 -33.11 -0.17
CA GLU A 235 21.79 -32.33 0.82
C GLU A 235 21.37 -30.85 0.80
N LYS A 236 21.25 -30.27 -0.39
CA LYS A 236 20.76 -28.88 -0.54
C LYS A 236 19.29 -28.76 -0.13
N SER A 237 18.47 -29.77 -0.43
CA SER A 237 17.07 -29.80 0.02
C SER A 237 16.98 -29.72 1.54
N LYS A 238 17.76 -30.55 2.24
CA LYS A 238 17.86 -30.54 3.70
C LYS A 238 18.33 -29.19 4.22
N GLU A 239 19.41 -28.63 3.68
CA GLU A 239 19.95 -27.33 4.11
C GLU A 239 18.87 -26.23 4.03
N MET A 240 18.13 -26.17 2.92
CA MET A 240 17.09 -25.16 2.73
C MET A 240 15.89 -25.38 3.67
N TYR A 241 15.46 -26.62 3.90
CA TYR A 241 14.40 -26.90 4.87
C TYR A 241 14.84 -26.60 6.32
N GLU A 242 16.08 -26.88 6.70
CA GLU A 242 16.62 -26.52 8.02
C GLU A 242 16.69 -24.99 8.19
N LYS A 243 17.04 -24.25 7.13
CA LYS A 243 16.98 -22.80 7.12
C LYS A 243 15.55 -22.27 7.28
N ALA A 244 14.59 -22.85 6.56
CA ALA A 244 13.16 -22.53 6.70
C ALA A 244 12.65 -22.83 8.12
N ALA A 245 13.08 -23.94 8.72
CA ALA A 245 12.75 -24.33 10.09
C ALA A 245 13.27 -23.30 11.09
N SER A 246 14.54 -22.90 10.97
CA SER A 246 15.16 -21.90 11.84
C SER A 246 14.48 -20.53 11.76
N LEU A 247 14.07 -20.09 10.57
CA LEU A 247 13.38 -18.81 10.39
C LEU A 247 11.94 -18.86 10.93
N SER A 248 11.18 -19.90 10.62
CA SER A 248 9.76 -20.01 11.01
C SER A 248 9.57 -20.32 12.49
N ALA A 249 10.52 -21.02 13.15
CA ALA A 249 10.48 -21.31 14.58
C ALA A 249 10.47 -20.05 15.47
N THR A 250 10.87 -18.89 14.92
CA THR A 250 10.77 -17.60 15.62
C THR A 250 9.32 -17.15 15.80
N LEU A 251 8.40 -17.62 14.97
CA LEU A 251 6.97 -17.29 15.00
C LEU A 251 6.17 -18.36 15.73
N ASP A 252 6.39 -19.63 15.38
CA ASP A 252 5.79 -20.79 16.04
C ASP A 252 6.78 -21.96 15.98
N PRO A 253 7.31 -22.44 17.12
CA PRO A 253 8.23 -23.58 17.14
C PRO A 253 7.69 -24.82 16.41
N LYS A 254 6.37 -25.03 16.37
CA LYS A 254 5.77 -26.18 15.70
C LYS A 254 5.93 -26.16 14.18
N THR A 255 6.08 -25.00 13.55
CA THR A 255 6.27 -24.93 12.09
C THR A 255 7.60 -25.55 11.65
N ALA A 256 8.57 -25.65 12.55
CA ALA A 256 9.82 -26.38 12.29
C ALA A 256 9.57 -27.89 12.13
N ALA A 257 8.57 -28.47 12.81
CA ALA A 257 8.22 -29.89 12.67
C ALA A 257 7.84 -30.23 11.23
N THR A 258 7.06 -29.37 10.56
CA THR A 258 6.68 -29.55 9.15
C THR A 258 7.90 -29.56 8.21
N GLN A 259 8.94 -28.78 8.50
CA GLN A 259 10.15 -28.78 7.68
C GLN A 259 10.97 -30.05 7.87
N TYR A 260 11.08 -30.56 9.11
CA TYR A 260 11.71 -31.86 9.35
C TYR A 260 10.91 -33.04 8.79
N TYR A 261 9.57 -32.94 8.76
CA TYR A 261 8.72 -33.84 8.01
C TYR A 261 9.07 -33.81 6.51
N ASN A 262 9.21 -32.63 5.90
CA ASN A 262 9.59 -32.49 4.50
C ASN A 262 10.97 -33.11 4.20
N ILE A 263 11.95 -32.93 5.10
CA ILE A 263 13.26 -33.61 5.00
C ILE A 263 13.08 -35.14 5.02
N GLY A 264 12.24 -35.65 5.92
CA GLY A 264 11.89 -37.07 5.97
C GLY A 264 11.31 -37.58 4.66
N VAL A 265 10.35 -36.86 4.09
CA VAL A 265 9.73 -37.20 2.78
C VAL A 265 10.76 -37.16 1.64
N THR A 266 11.67 -36.17 1.63
CA THR A 266 12.77 -36.11 0.66
C THR A 266 13.62 -37.39 0.68
N TYR A 267 13.96 -37.87 1.88
CA TYR A 267 14.76 -39.10 2.04
C TYR A 267 13.96 -40.37 1.73
N ILE A 268 12.67 -40.44 2.10
CA ILE A 268 11.77 -41.55 1.72
C ILE A 268 11.74 -41.71 0.20
N ASN A 269 11.51 -40.61 -0.53
CA ASN A 269 11.43 -40.62 -2.00
C ASN A 269 12.75 -41.02 -2.67
N SER A 270 13.85 -40.97 -1.93
CA SER A 270 15.19 -41.36 -2.38
C SER A 270 15.62 -42.75 -1.88
N GLY A 271 14.75 -43.48 -1.17
CA GLY A 271 15.03 -44.79 -0.60
C GLY A 271 15.96 -44.77 0.63
N LYS A 272 16.25 -43.60 1.19
CA LYS A 272 17.14 -43.39 2.33
C LYS A 272 16.38 -43.51 3.65
N ASN A 273 15.94 -44.73 3.97
CA ASN A 273 15.01 -44.97 5.08
C ASN A 273 15.61 -44.63 6.46
N ALA A 274 16.92 -44.82 6.67
CA ALA A 274 17.53 -44.50 7.96
C ALA A 274 17.51 -42.99 8.22
N GLU A 275 17.95 -42.19 7.25
CA GLU A 275 17.95 -40.73 7.32
C GLU A 275 16.54 -40.15 7.38
N ALA A 276 15.58 -40.77 6.68
CA ALA A 276 14.17 -40.42 6.80
C ALA A 276 13.63 -40.60 8.22
N ALA A 277 13.95 -41.73 8.86
CA ALA A 277 13.52 -42.01 10.23
C ALA A 277 14.09 -41.01 11.24
N GLU A 278 15.36 -40.60 11.07
CA GLU A 278 15.98 -39.55 11.88
C GLU A 278 15.24 -38.21 11.75
N ALA A 279 14.98 -37.77 10.52
CA ALA A 279 14.29 -36.51 10.26
C ALA A 279 12.85 -36.50 10.81
N LEU A 280 12.10 -37.60 10.61
CA LEU A 280 10.73 -37.74 11.12
C LEU A 280 10.70 -37.83 12.65
N THR A 281 11.69 -38.46 13.28
CA THR A 281 11.84 -38.48 14.73
C THR A 281 12.05 -37.06 15.25
N LYS A 282 12.93 -36.27 14.61
CA LYS A 282 13.15 -34.87 14.96
C LYS A 282 11.90 -34.00 14.78
N ALA A 283 11.08 -34.27 13.76
CA ALA A 283 9.78 -33.61 13.63
C ALA A 283 8.87 -33.89 14.84
N LEU A 284 8.85 -35.13 15.34
CA LEU A 284 8.06 -35.54 16.50
C LEU A 284 8.64 -35.10 17.85
N GLU A 285 9.95 -34.87 17.94
CA GLU A 285 10.57 -34.20 19.10
C GLU A 285 10.11 -32.75 19.23
N ILE A 286 9.89 -32.07 18.10
CA ILE A 286 9.41 -30.68 18.05
C ILE A 286 7.89 -30.62 18.27
N ASP A 287 7.12 -31.44 17.53
CA ASP A 287 5.68 -31.55 17.69
C ASP A 287 5.23 -33.01 17.78
N PRO A 288 5.07 -33.56 19.00
CA PRO A 288 4.56 -34.91 19.21
C PRO A 288 3.12 -35.14 18.73
N SER A 289 2.41 -34.08 18.33
CA SER A 289 1.05 -34.17 17.78
C SER A 289 1.00 -34.14 16.24
N HIS A 290 2.15 -34.10 15.55
CA HIS A 290 2.23 -34.12 14.09
C HIS A 290 1.89 -35.51 13.54
N ALA A 291 0.62 -35.74 13.24
CA ALA A 291 0.07 -37.05 12.87
C ALA A 291 0.76 -37.65 11.62
N GLU A 292 1.01 -36.84 10.60
CA GLU A 292 1.65 -37.26 9.35
C GLU A 292 3.08 -37.77 9.58
N SER A 293 3.80 -37.20 10.55
CA SER A 293 5.14 -37.68 10.91
C SER A 293 5.09 -39.04 11.58
N HIS A 294 4.08 -39.31 12.43
CA HIS A 294 3.85 -40.64 12.98
C HIS A 294 3.55 -41.66 11.89
N TYR A 295 2.66 -41.32 10.95
CA TYR A 295 2.32 -42.22 9.85
C TYR A 295 3.54 -42.53 8.97
N GLN A 296 4.26 -41.51 8.49
CA GLN A 296 5.43 -41.72 7.64
C GLN A 296 6.56 -42.46 8.38
N LEU A 297 6.80 -42.14 9.66
CA LEU A 297 7.83 -42.82 10.45
C LEU A 297 7.53 -44.31 10.60
N ALA A 298 6.26 -44.67 10.79
CA ALA A 298 5.87 -46.07 10.84
C ALA A 298 6.14 -46.79 9.52
N LEU A 299 5.79 -46.19 8.37
CA LEU A 299 6.08 -46.78 7.06
C LEU A 299 7.60 -46.92 6.83
N THR A 300 8.38 -45.91 7.21
CA THR A 300 9.83 -45.96 7.15
C THR A 300 10.40 -47.07 8.04
N GLN A 301 9.86 -47.26 9.25
CA GLN A 301 10.28 -48.30 10.19
C GLN A 301 9.94 -49.71 9.71
N ILE A 302 8.80 -49.91 9.03
CA ILE A 302 8.50 -51.18 8.33
C ILE A 302 9.60 -51.48 7.32
N GLY A 303 10.01 -50.48 6.54
CA GLY A 303 11.13 -50.61 5.59
C GLY A 303 12.49 -50.86 6.23
N LEU A 304 12.63 -50.64 7.53
CA LEU A 304 13.84 -50.90 8.35
C LEU A 304 13.72 -52.16 9.20
N ASP A 305 12.67 -52.96 9.01
CA ASP A 305 12.37 -54.17 9.80
C ASP A 305 12.11 -53.92 11.30
N LYS A 306 11.64 -52.70 11.66
CA LYS A 306 11.32 -52.28 13.03
C LYS A 306 9.81 -52.30 13.27
N MET A 307 9.23 -53.50 13.26
CA MET A 307 7.77 -53.68 13.24
C MET A 307 7.06 -53.20 14.52
N ASP A 308 7.66 -53.41 15.70
CA ASP A 308 7.07 -52.98 16.98
C ASP A 308 6.96 -51.46 17.09
N ASP A 309 8.03 -50.75 16.71
CA ASP A 309 8.04 -49.28 16.67
C ASP A 309 7.02 -48.75 15.65
N ALA A 310 6.92 -49.40 14.49
CA ALA A 310 5.95 -49.02 13.47
C ALA A 310 4.51 -49.13 13.97
N VAL A 311 4.15 -50.23 14.64
CA VAL A 311 2.80 -50.41 15.22
C VAL A 311 2.51 -49.33 16.27
N LYS A 312 3.49 -48.98 17.11
CA LYS A 312 3.35 -47.89 18.10
C LYS A 312 3.00 -46.57 17.41
N HIS A 313 3.70 -46.22 16.32
CA HIS A 313 3.45 -44.98 15.61
C HIS A 313 2.16 -44.99 14.78
N LEU A 314 1.75 -46.12 14.18
CA LEU A 314 0.44 -46.24 13.51
C LEU A 314 -0.71 -46.06 14.49
N LYS A 315 -0.61 -46.65 15.69
CA LYS A 315 -1.61 -46.43 16.75
C LYS A 315 -1.67 -44.96 17.14
N LYS A 316 -0.51 -44.30 17.28
CA LYS A 316 -0.46 -42.89 17.60
C LYS A 316 -1.06 -42.00 16.50
N TYR A 317 -0.81 -42.33 15.24
CA TYR A 317 -1.46 -41.66 14.10
C TYR A 317 -2.98 -41.78 14.18
N LEU A 318 -3.52 -42.98 14.46
CA LEU A 318 -4.96 -43.19 14.59
C LEU A 318 -5.59 -42.47 15.79
N GLU A 319 -4.85 -42.28 16.89
CA GLU A 319 -5.29 -41.44 18.02
C GLU A 319 -5.44 -39.97 17.61
N LEU A 320 -4.49 -39.46 16.82
CA LEU A 320 -4.43 -38.05 16.42
C LEU A 320 -5.35 -37.75 15.23
N ALA A 321 -5.51 -38.70 14.31
CA ALA A 321 -6.25 -38.56 13.05
C ALA A 321 -7.14 -39.80 12.78
N PRO A 322 -8.17 -40.07 13.62
CA PRO A 322 -9.01 -41.27 13.52
C PRO A 322 -9.83 -41.35 12.22
N ALA A 323 -10.07 -40.21 11.57
CA ALA A 323 -10.73 -40.08 10.26
C ALA A 323 -9.80 -39.48 9.19
N GLY A 324 -8.48 -39.55 9.42
CA GLY A 324 -7.49 -39.08 8.44
C GLY A 324 -7.49 -39.93 7.16
N GLU A 325 -6.94 -39.38 6.08
CA GLU A 325 -6.89 -40.02 4.76
C GLU A 325 -6.29 -41.44 4.81
N ASN A 326 -5.28 -41.64 5.66
CA ASN A 326 -4.59 -42.92 5.80
C ASN A 326 -5.11 -43.79 6.96
N ALA A 327 -6.21 -43.42 7.63
CA ALA A 327 -6.67 -44.12 8.83
C ALA A 327 -7.02 -45.59 8.55
N GLU A 328 -7.69 -45.88 7.43
CA GLU A 328 -8.04 -47.27 7.10
C GLU A 328 -6.82 -48.11 6.75
N VAL A 329 -5.87 -47.54 6.00
CA VAL A 329 -4.59 -48.19 5.68
C VAL A 329 -3.80 -48.47 6.96
N ALA A 330 -3.74 -47.51 7.89
CA ALA A 330 -3.04 -47.69 9.17
C ALA A 330 -3.62 -48.84 10.00
N LYS A 331 -4.96 -49.01 10.04
CA LYS A 331 -5.60 -50.15 10.72
C LYS A 331 -5.21 -51.48 10.08
N GLN A 332 -5.25 -51.55 8.74
CA GLN A 332 -4.89 -52.76 8.00
C GLN A 332 -3.42 -53.15 8.24
N LEU A 333 -2.51 -52.17 8.24
CA LEU A 333 -1.10 -52.39 8.56
C LEU A 333 -0.92 -52.90 10.00
N ILE A 334 -1.59 -52.31 10.99
CA ILE A 334 -1.52 -52.81 12.38
C ILE A 334 -1.97 -54.28 12.46
N ASP A 335 -3.10 -54.64 11.82
CA ASP A 335 -3.62 -56.00 11.83
C ASP A 335 -2.65 -57.00 11.16
N GLN A 336 -2.04 -56.61 10.04
CA GLN A 336 -1.05 -57.44 9.34
C GLN A 336 0.24 -57.63 10.16
N LEU A 337 0.75 -56.56 10.77
CA LEU A 337 1.98 -56.59 11.54
C LEU A 337 1.83 -57.32 12.88
N SER A 338 0.62 -57.30 13.47
CA SER A 338 0.34 -57.98 14.75
C SER A 338 0.09 -59.50 14.60
N LYS A 339 0.01 -60.01 13.36
CA LYS A 339 -0.24 -61.41 13.04
C LYS A 339 1.04 -62.23 12.75
N LYS A 340 2.20 -61.57 12.69
CA LYS A 340 3.51 -62.20 12.52
C LYS A 340 4.18 -62.39 13.88
#